data_AF-A0A544T638-F1
#
_entry.id   AF-A0A544T638-F1
#
_cell.length_a   1.000
_cell.length_b   1.000
_cell.length_c   1.000
_cell.angle_alpha   90.00
_cell.angle_beta   90.00
_cell.angle_gamma   90.00
#
_symmetry.space_group_name_H-M   'P 1'
#
loop_
_entity.id
_entity.type
_entity.pdbx_description
1 polymer ?
#
loop_
_entity_poly.entity_id
_entity_poly.type
_entity_poly.pdbx_seq_one_letter_code
_entity_poly.pdbx_strand_id
1 'polypeptide(L)'
;MACEWFFEYEIQINRPGLLGDISSLLGMLRVNIVTINGVDEGRRGMLIKAEKKENVERFEHIASTMETIHLTKFREPKLRDRLAVRHGRYIQRDADDKKTFRFVRAELGILVDFMAEIFKQEGHKLIGIRGMPRVGKTESVVAASVCANKKWIFLSSTMIKQTIRSQLIGDEFSDHNIFILDGIVTRNSNDEKHQMLVREMMRMPTIKVVEHPDMFIQHSEYSIDDFDYIIELRHNPEEEISYEMMEKNHTMSDKGMSGFGGFGGFNF
;
A
#
# COMPACT_ATOMS: atom_id res chain seq x y z
N MET A 1 -19.12 -18.85 -11.34
CA MET A 1 -17.87 -18.49 -10.63
C MET A 1 -18.24 -18.16 -9.20
N ALA A 2 -17.45 -18.56 -8.21
CA ALA A 2 -17.73 -18.23 -6.81
C ALA A 2 -17.54 -16.73 -6.57
N CYS A 3 -18.52 -16.07 -5.96
CA CYS A 3 -18.51 -14.63 -5.71
C CYS A 3 -18.13 -14.36 -4.24
N GLU A 4 -17.21 -13.43 -4.04
CA GLU A 4 -16.81 -12.96 -2.71
C GLU A 4 -17.57 -11.67 -2.36
N TRP A 5 -18.01 -11.55 -1.12
CA TRP A 5 -18.79 -10.44 -0.60
C TRP A 5 -18.22 -9.95 0.72
N PHE A 6 -18.36 -8.66 0.95
CA PHE A 6 -18.10 -8.02 2.23
C PHE A 6 -19.41 -7.75 2.95
N PHE A 7 -19.46 -8.22 4.19
CA PHE A 7 -20.57 -8.09 5.12
C PHE A 7 -20.07 -7.37 6.37
N GLU A 8 -20.62 -6.20 6.65
CA GLU A 8 -20.37 -5.45 7.89
C GLU A 8 -21.69 -5.21 8.62
N TYR A 9 -21.65 -5.42 9.92
CA TYR A 9 -22.77 -5.15 10.81
C TYR A 9 -22.32 -4.53 12.12
N GLU A 10 -23.20 -3.73 12.69
CA GLU A 10 -23.10 -3.16 14.03
C GLU A 10 -23.96 -3.98 14.99
N ILE A 11 -23.41 -4.30 16.16
CA ILE A 11 -24.10 -5.07 17.18
C ILE A 11 -25.04 -4.13 17.94
N GLN A 12 -26.35 -4.35 17.79
CA GLN A 12 -27.37 -3.59 18.52
C GLN A 12 -27.64 -4.20 19.89
N ILE A 13 -27.68 -5.54 19.97
CA ILE A 13 -27.90 -6.29 21.21
C ILE A 13 -26.73 -7.25 21.40
N ASN A 14 -25.80 -6.89 22.29
CA ASN A 14 -24.62 -7.69 22.56
C ASN A 14 -24.95 -8.88 23.48
N ARG A 15 -25.43 -9.97 22.86
CA ARG A 15 -25.69 -11.24 23.55
C ARG A 15 -24.61 -12.29 23.26
N PRO A 16 -24.24 -13.12 24.25
CA PRO A 16 -23.42 -14.30 23.99
C PRO A 16 -24.05 -15.18 22.91
N GLY A 17 -23.25 -15.63 21.94
CA GLY A 17 -23.71 -16.53 20.87
C GLY A 17 -24.13 -15.86 19.57
N LEU A 18 -24.27 -14.52 19.50
CA LEU A 18 -24.70 -13.81 18.28
C LEU A 18 -23.86 -14.18 17.04
N LEU A 19 -22.55 -14.26 17.19
CA LEU A 19 -21.66 -14.68 16.11
C LEU A 19 -21.92 -16.13 15.68
N GLY A 20 -22.24 -17.01 16.63
CA GLY A 20 -22.62 -18.40 16.37
C GLY A 20 -23.89 -18.50 15.54
N ASP A 21 -24.90 -17.67 15.83
CA ASP A 21 -26.15 -17.63 15.08
C ASP A 21 -25.92 -17.21 13.63
N ILE A 22 -25.17 -16.12 13.42
CA ILE A 22 -24.82 -15.61 12.08
C ILE A 22 -24.01 -16.66 11.31
N SER A 23 -23.01 -17.27 11.95
CA SER A 23 -22.17 -18.30 11.33
C SER A 23 -22.98 -19.56 10.96
N SER A 24 -23.95 -19.93 11.79
CA SER A 24 -24.85 -21.06 11.52
C SER A 24 -25.76 -20.77 10.34
N LEU A 25 -26.33 -19.55 10.26
CA LEU A 25 -27.15 -19.12 9.13
C LEU A 25 -26.37 -19.13 7.81
N LEU A 26 -25.14 -18.60 7.82
CA LEU A 26 -24.23 -18.66 6.67
C LEU A 26 -23.97 -20.13 6.24
N GLY A 27 -23.67 -21.00 7.20
CA GLY A 27 -23.48 -22.43 6.95
C GLY A 27 -24.71 -23.11 6.33
N MET A 28 -25.91 -22.83 6.85
CA MET A 28 -27.18 -23.35 6.31
C MET A 28 -27.43 -22.92 4.87
N LEU A 29 -27.02 -21.69 4.52
CA LEU A 29 -27.14 -21.13 3.17
C LEU A 29 -25.97 -21.52 2.25
N ARG A 30 -25.05 -22.39 2.71
CA ARG A 30 -23.83 -22.77 1.98
C ARG A 30 -22.99 -21.55 1.58
N VAL A 31 -22.87 -20.60 2.50
CA VAL A 31 -22.00 -19.44 2.39
C VAL A 31 -20.83 -19.65 3.35
N ASN A 32 -19.62 -19.65 2.81
CA ASN A 32 -18.41 -19.86 3.59
C ASN A 32 -17.86 -18.54 4.13
N ILE A 33 -17.42 -18.54 5.38
CA ILE A 33 -16.66 -17.42 5.94
C ILE A 33 -15.20 -17.59 5.50
N VAL A 34 -14.69 -16.60 4.77
CA VAL A 34 -13.27 -16.53 4.39
C VAL A 34 -12.46 -15.94 5.55
N THR A 35 -12.94 -14.84 6.13
CA THR A 35 -12.30 -14.19 7.29
C THR A 35 -13.35 -13.38 8.05
N ILE A 36 -13.16 -13.25 9.36
CA ILE A 36 -13.97 -12.40 10.24
C ILE A 36 -13.08 -11.65 11.24
N ASN A 37 -13.43 -10.40 11.54
CA ASN A 37 -12.85 -9.67 12.67
C ASN A 37 -13.78 -8.54 13.17
N GLY A 38 -13.49 -7.99 14.35
CA GLY A 38 -13.99 -6.66 14.73
C GLY A 38 -13.30 -5.62 13.87
N VAL A 39 -14.02 -4.64 13.32
CA VAL A 39 -13.44 -3.61 12.42
C VAL A 39 -13.52 -2.21 13.00
N ASP A 40 -14.32 -2.03 14.05
CA ASP A 40 -14.48 -0.82 14.84
C ASP A 40 -15.17 -1.19 16.17
N GLU A 41 -15.32 -0.25 17.10
CA GLU A 41 -16.09 -0.47 18.32
C GLU A 41 -17.53 -0.88 18.00
N GLY A 42 -17.94 -2.05 18.50
CA GLY A 42 -19.28 -2.60 18.26
C GLY A 42 -19.55 -3.09 16.83
N ARG A 43 -18.59 -2.99 15.89
CA ARG A 43 -18.75 -3.38 14.49
C ARG A 43 -17.89 -4.59 14.12
N ARG A 44 -18.47 -5.48 13.33
CA ARG A 44 -17.78 -6.67 12.80
C ARG A 44 -17.86 -6.69 11.29
N GLY A 45 -16.76 -7.09 10.67
CA GLY A 45 -16.66 -7.32 9.23
C GLY A 45 -16.37 -8.79 8.95
N MET A 46 -16.97 -9.31 7.88
CA MET A 46 -16.69 -10.63 7.34
C MET A 46 -16.46 -10.55 5.83
N LEU A 47 -15.47 -11.31 5.36
CA LEU A 47 -15.41 -11.72 3.96
C LEU A 47 -16.11 -13.07 3.86
N ILE A 48 -17.11 -13.16 2.98
CA ILE A 48 -17.90 -14.35 2.75
C ILE A 48 -17.84 -14.75 1.28
N LYS A 49 -17.95 -16.05 1.00
CA LYS A 49 -17.87 -16.59 -0.35
C LYS A 49 -18.93 -17.65 -0.57
N ALA A 50 -19.61 -17.58 -1.72
CA ALA A 50 -20.57 -18.60 -2.12
C ALA A 50 -20.40 -18.97 -3.59
N GLU A 51 -20.79 -20.19 -3.95
CA GLU A 51 -20.82 -20.63 -5.35
C GLU A 51 -21.94 -19.95 -6.15
N LYS A 52 -23.06 -19.66 -5.48
CA LYS A 52 -24.25 -19.03 -6.06
C LYS A 52 -24.54 -17.70 -5.37
N LYS A 53 -24.73 -16.64 -6.16
CA LYS A 53 -25.08 -15.30 -5.67
C LYS A 53 -26.39 -15.30 -4.87
N GLU A 54 -27.36 -16.09 -5.31
CA GLU A 54 -28.67 -16.26 -4.66
C GLU A 54 -28.55 -16.65 -3.17
N ASN A 55 -27.54 -17.42 -2.79
CA ASN A 55 -27.32 -17.82 -1.40
C ASN A 55 -26.93 -16.61 -0.53
N VAL A 56 -26.14 -15.71 -1.10
CA VAL A 56 -25.66 -14.49 -0.45
C VAL A 56 -26.81 -13.48 -0.35
N GLU A 57 -27.62 -13.33 -1.39
CA GLU A 57 -28.81 -12.46 -1.39
C GLU A 57 -29.85 -12.95 -0.36
N ARG A 58 -30.08 -14.27 -0.26
CA ARG A 58 -30.93 -14.85 0.80
C ARG A 58 -30.39 -14.54 2.19
N PHE A 59 -29.08 -14.64 2.38
CA PHE A 59 -28.45 -14.28 3.65
C PHE A 59 -28.69 -12.81 3.99
N GLU A 60 -28.49 -11.90 3.03
CA GLU A 60 -28.75 -10.46 3.21
C GLU A 60 -30.20 -10.17 3.62
N HIS A 61 -31.17 -10.80 2.94
CA HIS A 61 -32.59 -10.65 3.28
C HIS A 61 -32.93 -11.13 4.69
N ILE A 62 -32.33 -12.25 5.15
CA ILE A 62 -32.58 -12.74 6.49
C ILE A 62 -31.87 -11.85 7.52
N ALA A 63 -30.59 -11.56 7.31
CA ALA A 63 -29.78 -10.76 8.22
C ALA A 63 -30.33 -9.33 8.41
N SER A 64 -30.92 -8.73 7.37
CA SER A 64 -31.54 -7.39 7.45
C SER A 64 -32.82 -7.33 8.29
N THR A 65 -33.42 -8.49 8.60
CA THR A 65 -34.59 -8.58 9.48
C THR A 65 -34.24 -8.87 10.94
N MET A 66 -32.96 -9.10 11.26
CA MET A 66 -32.51 -9.39 12.61
C MET A 66 -32.44 -8.11 13.45
N GLU A 67 -33.19 -8.03 14.55
CA GLU A 67 -33.15 -6.87 15.46
C GLU A 67 -31.84 -6.75 16.27
N THR A 68 -31.07 -7.84 16.36
CA THR A 68 -29.83 -7.89 17.15
C THR A 68 -28.63 -7.23 16.48
N ILE A 69 -28.72 -7.00 15.16
CA ILE A 69 -27.65 -6.41 14.35
C ILE A 69 -28.22 -5.38 13.38
N HIS A 70 -27.41 -4.40 13.03
CA HIS A 70 -27.73 -3.47 11.95
C HIS A 70 -26.72 -3.63 10.82
N LEU A 71 -27.20 -3.93 9.61
CA LEU A 71 -26.31 -4.08 8.45
C LEU A 71 -25.84 -2.72 7.97
N THR A 72 -24.53 -2.48 8.02
CA THR A 72 -23.94 -1.22 7.57
C THR A 72 -23.42 -1.31 6.14
N LYS A 73 -22.87 -2.47 5.74
CA LYS A 73 -22.37 -2.71 4.37
C LYS A 73 -22.63 -4.14 3.93
N PHE A 74 -23.14 -4.28 2.71
CA PHE A 74 -23.31 -5.55 2.03
C PHE A 74 -23.03 -5.36 0.53
N ARG A 75 -21.83 -5.72 0.07
CA ARG A 75 -21.38 -5.45 -1.30
C ARG A 75 -20.13 -6.23 -1.65
N GLU A 76 -19.68 -6.17 -2.91
CA GLU A 76 -18.36 -6.68 -3.28
C GLU A 76 -17.24 -6.00 -2.46
N PRO A 77 -16.25 -6.79 -2.00
CA PRO A 77 -15.19 -6.32 -1.11
C PRO A 77 -14.22 -5.39 -1.84
N LYS A 78 -14.08 -4.17 -1.32
CA LYS A 78 -12.98 -3.27 -1.68
C LYS A 78 -11.72 -3.68 -0.93
N LEU A 79 -10.56 -3.23 -1.42
CA LEU A 79 -9.25 -3.42 -0.76
C LEU A 79 -9.30 -3.09 0.74
N ARG A 80 -9.91 -1.96 1.11
CA ARG A 80 -10.05 -1.53 2.51
C ARG A 80 -10.86 -2.50 3.36
N ASP A 81 -11.89 -3.09 2.78
CA ASP A 81 -12.77 -4.02 3.48
C ASP A 81 -11.96 -5.28 3.85
N ARG A 82 -11.17 -5.81 2.90
CA ARG A 82 -10.28 -6.96 3.14
C ARG A 82 -9.26 -6.68 4.24
N LEU A 83 -8.64 -5.51 4.21
CA LEU A 83 -7.62 -5.12 5.18
C LEU A 83 -8.22 -4.82 6.55
N ALA A 84 -9.39 -4.21 6.61
CA ALA A 84 -10.09 -3.95 7.86
C ALA A 84 -10.41 -5.25 8.59
N VAL A 85 -10.90 -6.27 7.87
CA VAL A 85 -11.16 -7.59 8.44
C VAL A 85 -9.85 -8.27 8.84
N ARG A 86 -8.79 -8.19 8.02
CA ARG A 86 -7.51 -8.84 8.36
C ARG A 86 -6.84 -8.26 9.61
N HIS A 87 -6.85 -6.94 9.75
CA HIS A 87 -6.11 -6.25 10.83
C HIS A 87 -6.98 -5.76 11.98
N GLY A 88 -8.30 -5.90 11.86
CA GLY A 88 -9.27 -5.58 12.89
C GLY A 88 -9.59 -4.09 13.04
N ARG A 89 -9.29 -3.26 12.03
CA ARG A 89 -9.55 -1.82 12.03
C ARG A 89 -9.47 -1.19 10.65
N TYR A 90 -10.20 -0.10 10.44
CA TYR A 90 -10.13 0.66 9.19
C TYR A 90 -8.85 1.47 9.03
N ILE A 91 -8.26 1.41 7.84
CA ILE A 91 -7.17 2.30 7.43
C ILE A 91 -7.73 3.71 7.20
N GLN A 92 -7.08 4.71 7.80
CA GLN A 92 -7.42 6.12 7.67
C GLN A 92 -7.09 6.63 6.26
N ARG A 93 -8.04 7.37 5.68
CA ARG A 93 -7.85 8.13 4.44
C ARG A 93 -7.90 9.60 4.76
N ASP A 94 -7.23 10.39 3.92
CA ASP A 94 -7.47 11.82 3.93
C ASP A 94 -8.94 12.12 3.54
N ALA A 95 -9.52 13.16 4.16
CA ALA A 95 -10.91 13.55 3.94
C ALA A 95 -11.10 14.20 2.57
N ASP A 96 -10.08 14.91 2.09
CA ASP A 96 -10.09 15.70 0.87
C ASP A 96 -9.48 14.93 -0.30
N ASP A 97 -8.50 14.06 -0.05
CA ASP A 97 -7.86 13.21 -1.07
C ASP A 97 -8.11 11.70 -0.86
N LYS A 98 -9.00 11.14 -1.68
CA LYS A 98 -9.36 9.71 -1.67
C LYS A 98 -8.23 8.76 -2.06
N LYS A 99 -7.15 9.27 -2.69
CA LYS A 99 -5.99 8.50 -3.12
C LYS A 99 -4.89 8.45 -2.05
N THR A 100 -4.98 9.31 -1.03
CA THR A 100 -3.99 9.37 0.06
C THR A 100 -4.37 8.48 1.23
N PHE A 101 -3.45 7.61 1.64
CA PHE A 101 -3.57 6.67 2.76
C PHE A 101 -2.48 6.93 3.77
N ARG A 102 -2.87 7.06 5.04
CA ARG A 102 -1.96 7.38 6.14
C ARG A 102 -1.72 6.17 7.01
N PHE A 103 -0.46 5.94 7.32
CA PHE A 103 0.01 4.89 8.21
C PHE A 103 1.02 5.47 9.18
N VAL A 104 1.06 4.95 10.40
CA VAL A 104 2.19 5.18 11.31
C VAL A 104 3.14 3.98 11.31
N ARG A 105 4.38 4.18 11.72
CA ARG A 105 5.42 3.13 11.75
C ARG A 105 5.00 1.88 12.53
N ALA A 106 4.21 2.04 13.58
CA ALA A 106 3.66 0.91 14.33
C ALA A 106 2.73 0.00 13.49
N GLU A 107 2.31 0.47 12.31
CA GLU A 107 1.38 -0.18 11.40
C GLU A 107 2.08 -0.69 10.14
N LEU A 108 3.42 -0.80 10.15
CA LEU A 108 4.20 -1.28 9.01
C LEU A 108 3.67 -2.62 8.46
N GLY A 109 3.23 -3.54 9.31
CA GLY A 109 2.62 -4.79 8.87
C GLY A 109 1.32 -4.59 8.06
N ILE A 110 0.48 -3.62 8.45
CA ILE A 110 -0.75 -3.27 7.72
C ILE A 110 -0.40 -2.62 6.38
N LEU A 111 0.59 -1.72 6.38
CA LEU A 111 1.09 -1.09 5.17
C LEU A 111 1.64 -2.11 4.17
N VAL A 112 2.43 -3.08 4.65
CA VAL A 112 2.98 -4.16 3.82
C VAL A 112 1.86 -4.98 3.19
N ASP A 113 0.85 -5.38 3.97
CA ASP A 113 -0.31 -6.11 3.47
C ASP A 113 -1.14 -5.29 2.46
N PHE A 114 -1.31 -3.98 2.72
CA PHE A 114 -1.99 -3.05 1.81
C PHE A 114 -1.29 -2.97 0.46
N MET A 115 0.02 -2.73 0.46
CA MET A 115 0.80 -2.64 -0.78
C MET A 115 0.89 -3.99 -1.49
N ALA A 116 1.05 -5.10 -0.76
CA ALA A 116 1.12 -6.43 -1.35
C ALA A 116 -0.17 -6.77 -2.12
N GLU A 117 -1.33 -6.34 -1.62
CA GLU A 117 -2.59 -6.56 -2.32
C GLU A 117 -2.77 -5.66 -3.55
N ILE A 118 -2.20 -4.44 -3.54
CA ILE A 118 -2.10 -3.61 -4.75
C ILE A 118 -1.16 -4.27 -5.76
N PHE A 119 -0.03 -4.80 -5.29
CA PHE A 119 1.01 -5.42 -6.12
C PHE A 119 0.57 -6.69 -6.84
N LYS A 120 -0.48 -7.36 -6.36
CA LYS A 120 -1.10 -8.51 -7.04
C LYS A 120 -2.00 -8.11 -8.20
N GLN A 121 -2.37 -6.83 -8.32
CA GLN A 121 -3.16 -6.34 -9.46
C GLN A 121 -2.31 -6.34 -10.73
N GLU A 122 -2.97 -6.45 -11.87
CA GLU A 122 -2.32 -6.38 -13.18
C GLU A 122 -2.45 -4.97 -13.78
N GLY A 123 -1.53 -4.64 -14.67
CA GLY A 123 -1.54 -3.39 -15.42
C GLY A 123 -0.81 -2.24 -14.74
N HIS A 124 -1.05 -1.04 -15.28
CA HIS A 124 -0.39 0.17 -14.82
C HIS A 124 -0.92 0.62 -13.45
N LYS A 125 -0.02 0.74 -12.47
CA LYS A 125 -0.27 1.44 -11.20
C LYS A 125 0.91 2.31 -10.82
N LEU A 126 0.65 3.60 -10.61
CA LEU A 126 1.65 4.54 -10.12
C LEU A 126 1.39 4.87 -8.64
N ILE A 127 2.32 4.48 -7.78
CA ILE A 127 2.19 4.57 -6.33
C ILE A 127 3.27 5.51 -5.80
N GLY A 128 2.88 6.53 -5.05
CA GLY A 128 3.79 7.46 -4.40
C GLY A 128 3.94 7.09 -2.93
N ILE A 129 5.15 7.07 -2.40
CA ILE A 129 5.40 6.90 -0.97
C ILE A 129 6.13 8.10 -0.38
N ARG A 130 5.47 8.75 0.57
CA ARG A 130 5.93 9.89 1.35
C ARG A 130 6.22 9.46 2.79
N GLY A 131 7.11 10.18 3.44
CA GLY A 131 7.44 9.94 4.83
C GLY A 131 8.86 10.37 5.16
N MET A 132 9.10 10.73 6.43
CA MET A 132 10.40 11.19 6.89
C MET A 132 11.50 10.15 6.64
N PRO A 133 12.78 10.54 6.53
CA PRO A 133 13.88 9.59 6.36
C PRO A 133 13.87 8.52 7.47
N ARG A 134 14.18 7.26 7.10
CA ARG A 134 14.27 6.10 8.02
C ARG A 134 12.95 5.68 8.70
N VAL A 135 11.80 6.14 8.21
CA VAL A 135 10.49 5.70 8.71
C VAL A 135 10.11 4.29 8.23
N GLY A 136 10.80 3.76 7.22
CA GLY A 136 10.60 2.40 6.70
C GLY A 136 10.02 2.32 5.28
N LYS A 137 10.14 3.39 4.47
CA LYS A 137 9.54 3.47 3.12
C LYS A 137 10.06 2.34 2.22
N THR A 138 11.36 2.30 1.99
CA THR A 138 11.97 1.31 1.09
C THR A 138 11.78 -0.11 1.60
N GLU A 139 11.94 -0.34 2.91
CA GLU A 139 11.77 -1.64 3.55
C GLU A 139 10.33 -2.14 3.39
N SER A 140 9.33 -1.27 3.51
CA SER A 140 7.93 -1.63 3.32
C SER A 140 7.63 -2.01 1.87
N VAL A 141 8.19 -1.31 0.89
CA VAL A 141 8.01 -1.62 -0.54
C VAL A 141 8.65 -2.97 -0.88
N VAL A 142 9.86 -3.23 -0.39
CA VAL A 142 10.55 -4.52 -0.60
C VAL A 142 9.77 -5.66 0.07
N ALA A 143 9.34 -5.49 1.32
CA ALA A 143 8.56 -6.50 2.04
C ALA A 143 7.23 -6.81 1.34
N ALA A 144 6.52 -5.79 0.85
CA ALA A 144 5.28 -5.97 0.10
C ALA A 144 5.51 -6.68 -1.24
N SER A 145 6.63 -6.41 -1.92
CA SER A 145 7.02 -7.09 -3.15
C SER A 145 7.22 -8.60 -2.91
N VAL A 146 7.92 -8.95 -1.82
CA VAL A 146 8.09 -10.34 -1.38
C VAL A 146 6.74 -11.00 -1.06
N CYS A 147 5.88 -10.34 -0.28
CA CYS A 147 4.53 -10.85 0.05
C CYS A 147 3.64 -11.05 -1.19
N ALA A 148 3.82 -10.24 -2.24
CA ALA A 148 3.10 -10.36 -3.50
C ALA A 148 3.71 -11.38 -4.48
N ASN A 149 4.85 -11.99 -4.13
CA ASN A 149 5.64 -12.85 -5.02
C ASN A 149 6.01 -12.13 -6.34
N LYS A 150 6.43 -10.88 -6.22
CA LYS A 150 6.84 -10.00 -7.32
C LYS A 150 8.32 -9.65 -7.16
N LYS A 151 9.09 -9.70 -8.25
CA LYS A 151 10.48 -9.25 -8.25
C LYS A 151 10.51 -7.72 -8.25
N TRP A 152 11.34 -7.11 -7.41
CA TRP A 152 11.49 -5.65 -7.35
C TRP A 152 12.80 -5.22 -7.99
N ILE A 153 12.77 -4.08 -8.70
CA ILE A 153 13.91 -3.53 -9.42
C ILE A 153 14.05 -2.05 -9.08
N PHE A 154 15.19 -1.68 -8.47
CA PHE A 154 15.53 -0.28 -8.24
C PHE A 154 16.08 0.34 -9.51
N LEU A 155 15.35 1.30 -10.06
CA LEU A 155 15.81 2.18 -11.14
C LEU A 155 16.64 3.33 -10.56
N SER A 156 16.16 3.89 -9.44
CA SER A 156 16.90 4.83 -8.62
C SER A 156 16.67 4.56 -7.14
N SER A 157 17.70 4.71 -6.31
CA SER A 157 17.59 4.52 -4.85
C SER A 157 18.72 5.22 -4.10
N THR A 158 18.39 5.69 -2.89
CA THR A 158 19.35 6.17 -1.88
C THR A 158 19.94 5.05 -1.01
N MET A 159 19.45 3.80 -1.09
CA MET A 159 19.92 2.72 -0.22
C MET A 159 21.29 2.14 -0.65
N ILE A 160 22.25 2.20 0.28
CA ILE A 160 23.57 1.51 0.34
C ILE A 160 24.59 1.83 -0.76
N LYS A 161 24.21 2.47 -1.84
CA LYS A 161 25.04 3.24 -2.80
C LYS A 161 24.01 3.88 -3.71
N GLN A 162 24.04 5.20 -3.88
CA GLN A 162 23.13 5.88 -4.82
C GLN A 162 23.12 5.08 -6.13
N THR A 163 22.01 4.39 -6.38
CA THR A 163 21.88 3.50 -7.53
C THR A 163 21.15 4.29 -8.58
N ILE A 164 21.76 4.43 -9.76
CA ILE A 164 21.14 5.04 -10.94
C ILE A 164 21.35 4.03 -12.06
N ARG A 165 20.26 3.43 -12.54
CA ARG A 165 20.32 2.51 -13.69
C ARG A 165 20.05 3.28 -14.98
N SER A 166 20.90 3.07 -15.97
CA SER A 166 20.74 3.61 -17.32
C SER A 166 20.24 2.57 -18.34
N GLN A 167 20.13 1.30 -17.93
CA GLN A 167 19.55 0.21 -18.71
C GLN A 167 19.04 -0.90 -17.78
N LEU A 168 18.06 -1.67 -18.25
CA LEU A 168 17.67 -2.96 -17.66
C LEU A 168 18.41 -4.10 -18.37
N ILE A 169 18.63 -5.20 -17.68
CA ILE A 169 19.41 -6.34 -18.19
C ILE A 169 18.49 -7.54 -18.38
N GLY A 170 18.58 -8.18 -19.56
CA GLY A 170 17.93 -9.47 -19.81
C GLY A 170 16.40 -9.42 -19.70
N ASP A 171 15.83 -10.27 -18.86
CA ASP A 171 14.39 -10.47 -18.65
C ASP A 171 13.77 -9.49 -17.63
N GLU A 172 14.49 -8.44 -17.24
CA GLU A 172 14.01 -7.43 -16.29
C GLU A 172 12.82 -6.62 -16.83
N PHE A 173 12.58 -6.60 -18.15
CA PHE A 173 11.40 -6.03 -18.79
C PHE A 173 10.15 -6.94 -18.67
N SER A 174 9.85 -7.40 -17.46
CA SER A 174 8.63 -8.16 -17.18
C SER A 174 7.58 -7.27 -16.54
N ASP A 175 6.33 -7.43 -16.96
CA ASP A 175 5.15 -6.84 -16.31
C ASP A 175 4.83 -7.43 -14.94
N HIS A 176 5.48 -8.54 -14.60
CA HIS A 176 5.46 -9.12 -13.27
C HIS A 176 6.43 -8.44 -12.29
N ASN A 177 7.25 -7.50 -12.75
CA ASN A 177 8.20 -6.78 -11.90
C ASN A 177 7.60 -5.48 -11.36
N ILE A 178 8.07 -5.09 -10.17
CA ILE A 178 7.78 -3.80 -9.56
C ILE A 178 9.01 -2.91 -9.70
N PHE A 179 8.83 -1.74 -10.29
CA PHE A 179 9.92 -0.79 -10.49
C PHE A 179 9.88 0.29 -9.42
N ILE A 180 11.03 0.53 -8.78
CA ILE A 180 11.16 1.47 -7.67
C ILE A 180 12.06 2.63 -8.10
N LEU A 181 11.57 3.84 -7.87
CA LEU A 181 12.21 5.11 -8.19
C LEU A 181 12.31 5.95 -6.91
N ASP A 182 13.40 6.67 -6.75
CA ASP A 182 13.52 7.75 -5.76
C ASP A 182 13.50 9.09 -6.51
N GLY A 183 12.46 9.90 -6.27
CA GLY A 183 12.25 11.19 -6.91
C GLY A 183 13.40 12.17 -6.67
N ILE A 184 14.09 12.09 -5.53
CA ILE A 184 15.25 12.95 -5.25
C ILE A 184 16.43 12.54 -6.13
N VAL A 185 16.73 11.24 -6.18
CA VAL A 185 17.87 10.70 -6.94
C VAL A 185 17.64 10.87 -8.45
N THR A 186 16.44 10.58 -8.93
CA THR A 186 16.08 10.74 -10.34
C THR A 186 16.11 12.21 -10.76
N ARG A 187 15.68 13.14 -9.91
CA ARG A 187 15.77 14.59 -10.18
C ARG A 187 17.22 15.06 -10.28
N ASN A 188 18.08 14.60 -9.38
CA ASN A 188 19.49 15.04 -9.33
C ASN A 188 20.37 14.35 -10.40
N SER A 189 19.83 13.38 -11.14
CA SER A 189 20.56 12.64 -12.17
C SER A 189 20.67 13.43 -13.47
N ASN A 190 21.88 13.85 -13.82
CA ASN A 190 22.22 14.41 -15.13
C ASN A 190 22.41 13.34 -16.24
N ASP A 191 22.22 12.05 -15.93
CA ASP A 191 22.36 10.97 -16.91
C ASP A 191 21.13 10.89 -17.82
N GLU A 192 21.27 11.31 -19.09
CA GLU A 192 20.22 11.24 -20.09
C GLU A 192 19.69 9.82 -20.33
N LYS A 193 20.54 8.79 -20.23
CA LYS A 193 20.13 7.40 -20.41
C LYS A 193 19.22 6.95 -19.26
N HIS A 194 19.51 7.39 -18.04
CA HIS A 194 18.60 7.17 -16.91
C HIS A 194 17.24 7.83 -17.18
N GLN A 195 17.22 9.09 -17.64
CA GLN A 195 15.96 9.78 -17.94
C GLN A 195 15.17 9.12 -19.10
N MET A 196 15.86 8.56 -20.09
CA MET A 196 15.22 7.75 -21.13
C MET A 196 14.61 6.47 -20.56
N LEU A 197 15.35 5.75 -19.71
CA LEU A 197 14.86 4.54 -19.06
C LEU A 197 13.63 4.82 -18.20
N VAL A 198 13.65 5.89 -17.39
CA VAL A 198 12.49 6.28 -16.57
C VAL A 198 11.27 6.52 -17.44
N ARG A 199 11.38 7.29 -18.53
CA ARG A 199 10.27 7.55 -19.47
C ARG A 199 9.74 6.27 -20.12
N GLU A 200 10.62 5.34 -20.49
CA GLU A 200 10.23 4.05 -21.02
C GLU A 200 9.46 3.22 -19.99
N MET A 201 9.97 3.14 -18.76
CA MET A 201 9.36 2.39 -17.67
C MET A 201 7.99 2.92 -17.30
N MET A 202 7.82 4.24 -17.25
CA MET A 202 6.54 4.85 -16.95
C MET A 202 5.44 4.51 -17.97
N ARG A 203 5.79 4.21 -19.23
CA ARG A 203 4.84 3.80 -20.27
C ARG A 203 4.44 2.33 -20.21
N MET A 204 5.22 1.48 -19.55
CA MET A 204 4.90 0.05 -19.49
C MET A 204 3.64 -0.20 -18.64
N PRO A 205 2.83 -1.24 -18.91
CA PRO A 205 1.63 -1.54 -18.12
C PRO A 205 1.98 -2.31 -16.83
N THR A 206 2.86 -1.74 -16.01
CA THR A 206 3.41 -2.36 -14.79
C THR A 206 3.21 -1.48 -13.57
N ILE A 207 3.50 -2.03 -12.39
CA ILE A 207 3.43 -1.29 -11.13
C ILE A 207 4.76 -0.56 -10.89
N LYS A 208 4.66 0.72 -10.54
CA LYS A 208 5.79 1.57 -10.17
C LYS A 208 5.55 2.19 -8.82
N VAL A 209 6.61 2.25 -8.04
CA VAL A 209 6.64 2.94 -6.76
C VAL A 209 7.65 4.06 -6.83
N VAL A 210 7.20 5.29 -6.58
CA VAL A 210 8.05 6.48 -6.52
C VAL A 210 8.13 6.93 -5.07
N GLU A 211 9.31 6.79 -4.47
CA GLU A 211 9.64 7.46 -3.22
C GLU A 211 9.82 8.96 -3.47
N HIS A 212 9.36 9.78 -2.54
CA HIS A 212 9.40 11.25 -2.69
C HIS A 212 8.70 11.71 -3.99
N PRO A 213 7.42 11.34 -4.22
CA PRO A 213 6.71 11.64 -5.46
C PRO A 213 6.67 13.15 -5.77
N ASP A 214 6.66 13.99 -4.74
CA ASP A 214 6.65 15.45 -4.85
C ASP A 214 7.92 15.99 -5.53
N MET A 215 9.05 15.33 -5.30
CA MET A 215 10.33 15.69 -5.93
C MET A 215 10.38 15.22 -7.38
N PHE A 216 9.74 14.09 -7.67
CA PHE A 216 9.65 13.52 -9.01
C PHE A 216 8.80 14.40 -9.95
N ILE A 217 7.66 14.92 -9.49
CA ILE A 217 6.76 15.72 -10.33
C ILE A 217 7.31 17.11 -10.70
N GLN A 218 8.18 17.70 -9.88
CA GLN A 218 8.70 19.06 -10.12
C GLN A 218 9.49 19.22 -11.43
N HIS A 219 10.12 18.15 -11.92
CA HIS A 219 10.97 18.16 -13.13
C HIS A 219 10.58 17.05 -14.12
N SER A 220 9.36 16.53 -14.03
CA SER A 220 8.84 15.54 -14.97
C SER A 220 7.56 16.04 -15.62
N GLU A 221 7.07 15.29 -16.61
CA GLU A 221 5.77 15.55 -17.26
C GLU A 221 4.58 15.07 -16.41
N TYR A 222 4.84 14.49 -15.24
CA TYR A 222 3.83 13.95 -14.34
C TYR A 222 3.40 14.96 -13.29
N SER A 223 2.15 14.83 -12.88
CA SER A 223 1.51 15.55 -11.79
C SER A 223 1.19 14.61 -10.64
N ILE A 224 0.84 15.17 -9.48
CA ILE A 224 0.38 14.34 -8.36
C ILE A 224 -0.91 13.56 -8.69
N ASP A 225 -1.71 14.08 -9.62
CA ASP A 225 -2.97 13.46 -10.04
C ASP A 225 -2.77 12.18 -10.87
N ASP A 226 -1.59 12.00 -11.47
CA ASP A 226 -1.24 10.78 -12.22
C ASP A 226 -0.99 9.58 -11.31
N PHE A 227 -0.82 9.81 -10.00
CA PHE A 227 -0.71 8.74 -9.02
C PHE A 227 -2.08 8.10 -8.75
N ASP A 228 -2.12 6.77 -8.78
CA ASP A 228 -3.28 5.98 -8.37
C ASP A 228 -3.41 5.97 -6.83
N TYR A 229 -2.27 5.95 -6.14
CA TYR A 229 -2.18 5.86 -4.68
C TYR A 229 -1.04 6.75 -4.17
N ILE A 230 -1.30 7.49 -3.10
CA ILE A 230 -0.28 8.16 -2.30
C ILE A 230 -0.30 7.55 -0.90
N ILE A 231 0.85 7.08 -0.45
CA ILE A 231 1.04 6.47 0.86
C ILE A 231 1.87 7.42 1.71
N GLU A 232 1.35 7.81 2.86
CA GLU A 232 2.06 8.61 3.85
C GLU A 232 2.42 7.70 5.03
N LEU A 233 3.72 7.48 5.22
CA LEU A 233 4.24 6.74 6.36
C LEU A 233 4.88 7.71 7.36
N ARG A 234 4.30 7.76 8.56
CA ARG A 234 4.65 8.69 9.63
C ARG A 234 5.24 7.97 10.85
N HIS A 235 6.00 8.67 11.68
CA HIS A 235 6.42 8.16 12.99
C HIS A 235 5.26 8.17 14.00
N ASN A 236 4.43 9.21 13.96
CA ASN A 236 3.25 9.38 14.80
C ASN A 236 2.11 10.03 13.99
N PRO A 237 0.83 9.95 14.44
CA PRO A 237 -0.31 10.40 13.65
C PRO A 237 -0.26 11.88 13.26
N GLU A 238 0.24 12.72 14.17
CA GLU A 238 0.29 14.19 14.01
C GLU A 238 1.52 14.67 13.23
N GLU A 239 2.40 13.76 12.80
CA GLU A 239 3.62 14.15 12.08
C GLU A 239 3.27 14.76 10.72
N GLU A 240 3.65 16.03 10.54
CA GLU A 240 3.59 16.69 9.25
C GLU A 240 4.79 16.31 8.39
N ILE A 241 4.51 15.80 7.19
CA ILE A 241 5.54 15.46 6.20
C ILE A 241 5.89 16.75 5.45
N SER A 242 6.89 17.49 5.92
CA SER A 242 7.33 18.74 5.28
C SER A 242 8.48 18.54 4.29
N TYR A 243 8.35 19.14 3.10
CA TYR A 243 9.29 18.98 1.99
C TYR A 243 10.66 19.62 2.23
N GLU A 244 10.70 20.80 2.85
CA GLU A 244 11.96 21.49 3.15
C GLU A 244 12.89 20.67 4.05
N MET A 245 12.31 19.89 4.96
CA MET A 245 13.08 19.02 5.85
C MET A 245 13.64 17.81 5.10
N MET A 246 12.99 17.34 4.03
CA MET A 246 13.49 16.23 3.21
C MET A 246 14.70 16.65 2.35
N GLU A 247 14.63 17.80 1.68
CA GLU A 247 15.75 18.32 0.88
C GLU A 247 16.98 18.66 1.76
N LYS A 248 16.78 19.28 2.93
CA LYS A 248 17.87 19.59 3.89
C LYS A 248 18.56 18.31 4.39
N ASN A 249 17.79 17.26 4.69
CA ASN A 249 18.36 16.00 5.15
C ASN A 249 19.14 15.26 4.05
N HIS A 250 18.65 15.26 2.80
CA HIS A 250 19.35 14.62 1.69
C HIS A 250 20.67 15.34 1.35
N THR A 251 20.65 16.68 1.34
CA THR A 251 21.87 17.49 1.14
C THR A 251 22.87 17.34 2.29
N MET A 252 22.41 17.14 3.53
CA MET A 252 23.27 16.83 4.66
C MET A 252 23.86 15.41 4.61
N SER A 253 23.11 14.39 4.16
CA SER A 253 23.66 13.04 3.96
C SER A 253 24.73 12.99 2.88
N ASP A 254 24.59 13.76 1.79
CA ASP A 254 25.62 13.88 0.74
C ASP A 254 26.90 14.58 1.24
N LYS A 255 26.74 15.61 2.09
CA LYS A 255 27.87 16.30 2.73
C LYS A 255 28.58 15.43 3.79
N GLY A 256 27.85 14.55 4.48
CA GLY A 256 28.42 13.58 5.42
C GLY A 256 29.29 12.53 4.73
N MET A 257 28.96 12.14 3.49
CA MET A 257 29.72 11.15 2.73
C MET A 257 30.98 11.75 2.06
N SER A 258 30.98 13.05 1.75
CA SER A 258 32.15 13.76 1.19
C SER A 258 33.17 14.21 2.26
N GLY A 259 32.86 14.05 3.56
CA GLY A 259 33.73 14.43 4.68
C GLY A 259 34.70 13.35 5.19
N PHE A 260 34.65 12.12 4.67
CA PHE A 260 35.48 11.00 5.14
C PHE A 260 36.62 10.64 4.17
N GLY A 261 37.22 11.65 3.55
CA GLY A 261 38.28 11.52 2.55
C GLY A 261 39.47 12.43 2.82
N GLY A 262 40.05 12.40 4.02
CA GLY A 262 41.27 13.18 4.27
C GLY A 262 41.76 13.17 5.72
N PHE A 263 42.39 12.08 6.15
CA PHE A 263 43.41 12.02 7.21
C PHE A 263 44.03 10.62 7.08
N GLY A 264 45.22 10.44 6.52
CA GLY A 264 46.50 10.80 7.10
C GLY A 264 47.32 9.50 7.14
N GLY A 265 48.44 9.46 6.43
CA GLY A 265 49.24 8.24 6.27
C GLY A 265 49.85 7.76 7.59
N PHE A 266 50.01 6.44 7.70
CA PHE A 266 50.98 5.83 8.61
C PHE A 266 51.63 4.64 7.90
N ASN A 267 52.95 4.75 7.71
CA ASN A 267 53.85 3.63 7.43
C ASN A 267 53.80 2.62 8.57
N PHE A 268 53.73 1.33 8.23
CA PHE A 268 54.63 0.28 8.72
C PHE A 268 54.70 -0.82 7.66
#